data_AF-A0A258W7L0-F1
#
_entry.id   AF-A0A258W7L0-F1
#
_cell.length_a   1.000
_cell.length_b   1.000
_cell.length_c   1.000
_cell.angle_alpha   90.00
_cell.angle_beta   90.00
_cell.angle_gamma   90.00
#
_symmetry.space_group_name_H-M   'P 1'
#
loop_
_entity.id
_entity.type
_entity.pdbx_description
1 polymer ?
#
loop_
_entity_poly.entity_id
_entity_poly.type
_entity_poly.pdbx_seq_one_letter_code
_entity_poly.pdbx_strand_id
1 'polypeptide(L)'
;MNKEDKIKEETTRKEGRIVVSVEAEAAVTEMTDRVNNGFDAGRANRYDVASFMILWFKNNAPDDVILEIRRHSANAFSMLDAVQKKYKALGELPADIQAVLDKHFFGEAAKEQKKVKKNLKQECIPDIHIESDEAA
;
A
#
# COMPACT_ATOMS: atom_id res chain seq x y z
N MET A 1 42.63 -27.14 -14.27
CA MET A 1 42.04 -26.37 -15.37
C MET A 1 40.55 -26.23 -15.04
N ASN A 2 40.14 -25.00 -14.75
CA ASN A 2 39.07 -24.69 -13.80
C ASN A 2 37.65 -24.87 -14.37
N LYS A 3 36.72 -25.34 -13.53
CA LYS A 3 35.28 -25.44 -13.82
C LYS A 3 34.57 -24.07 -13.80
N GLU A 4 35.28 -22.99 -13.49
CA GLU A 4 34.72 -21.64 -13.34
C GLU A 4 34.64 -20.87 -14.66
N ASP A 5 35.40 -21.26 -15.68
CA ASP A 5 35.36 -20.60 -17.00
C ASP A 5 34.19 -21.07 -17.88
N LYS A 6 33.54 -22.19 -17.52
CA LYS A 6 32.37 -22.70 -18.27
C LYS A 6 31.06 -21.98 -17.96
N ILE A 7 30.96 -21.19 -16.90
CA ILE A 7 29.71 -20.50 -16.53
C ILE A 7 29.57 -19.14 -17.23
N LYS A 8 30.65 -18.59 -17.79
CA LYS A 8 30.62 -17.26 -18.43
C LYS A 8 30.25 -17.28 -19.92
N GLU A 9 30.31 -18.43 -20.58
CA GLU A 9 30.16 -18.53 -22.04
C GLU A 9 28.77 -19.01 -22.50
N GLU A 10 27.90 -19.42 -21.57
CA GLU A 10 26.52 -19.90 -21.85
C GLU A 10 25.44 -18.83 -21.66
N THR A 11 25.82 -17.54 -21.63
CA THR A 11 24.90 -16.40 -21.83
C THR A 11 24.78 -16.07 -23.32
N THR A 12 24.65 -17.09 -24.15
CA THR A 12 24.18 -17.00 -25.52
C THR A 12 22.77 -16.39 -25.48
N ARG A 13 22.68 -15.09 -25.75
CA ARG A 13 21.49 -14.29 -26.11
C ARG A 13 20.15 -15.01 -25.88
N LYS A 14 19.74 -15.17 -24.62
CA LYS A 14 18.35 -15.51 -24.31
C LYS A 14 17.57 -14.20 -24.41
N GLU A 15 17.24 -13.81 -25.64
CA GLU A 15 16.29 -12.73 -25.89
C GLU A 15 14.96 -13.14 -25.23
N GLY A 16 14.60 -12.43 -24.16
CA GLY A 16 13.37 -12.67 -23.43
C GLY A 16 12.21 -11.97 -24.10
N ARG A 17 11.11 -12.70 -24.39
CA ARG A 17 9.86 -12.09 -24.83
C ARG A 17 9.08 -11.62 -23.61
N ILE A 18 8.84 -10.32 -23.52
CA ILE A 18 7.92 -9.73 -22.55
C ILE A 18 6.61 -9.34 -23.24
N VAL A 19 5.50 -9.45 -22.51
CA VAL A 19 4.21 -8.93 -22.96
C VAL A 19 3.96 -7.63 -22.20
N VAL A 20 3.65 -6.57 -22.95
CA VAL A 20 3.38 -5.24 -22.41
C VAL A 20 1.98 -4.79 -22.83
N SER A 21 1.42 -3.80 -22.13
CA SER A 21 0.17 -3.18 -22.56
C SER A 21 0.37 -2.40 -23.87
N VAL A 22 -0.71 -2.18 -24.61
CA VAL A 22 -0.70 -1.39 -25.85
C VAL A 22 -0.21 0.04 -25.59
N GLU A 23 -0.58 0.62 -24.45
CA GLU A 23 -0.12 1.95 -24.02
C GLU A 23 1.41 1.99 -23.81
N ALA A 24 1.98 0.97 -23.17
CA ALA A 24 3.41 0.87 -22.97
C ALA A 24 4.17 0.67 -24.29
N GLU A 25 3.61 -0.09 -25.24
CA GLU A 25 4.18 -0.24 -26.58
C GLU A 25 4.18 1.09 -27.36
N ALA A 26 3.10 1.86 -27.28
CA ALA A 26 3.01 3.18 -27.88
C ALA A 26 4.06 4.14 -27.29
N ALA A 27 4.22 4.14 -25.96
CA ALA A 27 5.23 4.95 -25.28
C ALA A 27 6.66 4.60 -25.72
N VAL A 28 7.00 3.32 -25.86
CA VAL A 28 8.32 2.90 -26.37
C VAL A 28 8.53 3.37 -27.81
N THR A 29 7.48 3.34 -28.64
CA THR A 29 7.56 3.80 -30.04
C THR A 29 7.81 5.31 -30.11
N GLU A 30 7.05 6.11 -29.36
CA GLU A 30 7.26 7.56 -29.28
C GLU A 30 8.68 7.91 -28.81
N MET A 31 9.17 7.20 -27.78
CA MET A 31 10.53 7.40 -27.29
C MET A 31 11.59 7.01 -28.33
N THR A 32 11.33 5.99 -29.13
CA THR A 32 12.24 5.59 -30.23
C THR A 32 12.31 6.66 -31.31
N ASP A 33 11.17 7.24 -31.69
CA ASP A 33 11.13 8.34 -32.66
C ASP A 33 11.87 9.57 -32.14
N ARG A 34 11.69 9.90 -30.85
CA ARG A 34 12.39 11.01 -30.19
C ARG A 34 13.91 10.81 -30.14
N VAL A 35 14.38 9.60 -29.83
CA VAL A 35 15.81 9.27 -29.78
C VAL A 35 16.44 9.38 -31.17
N ASN A 36 15.71 8.99 -32.21
CA ASN A 36 16.19 9.02 -33.59
C ASN A 36 16.02 10.39 -34.27
N ASN A 37 15.27 11.32 -33.67
CA ASN A 37 15.03 12.63 -34.27
C ASN A 37 16.29 13.50 -34.20
N GLY A 38 16.85 13.87 -35.36
CA GLY A 38 18.06 14.69 -35.46
C GLY A 38 19.37 13.94 -35.20
N PHE A 39 19.33 12.61 -35.12
CA PHE A 39 20.52 11.77 -34.91
C PHE A 39 20.80 10.90 -36.13
N ASP A 40 21.90 11.18 -36.84
CA ASP A 40 22.24 10.55 -38.13
C ASP A 40 23.40 9.53 -38.05
N ALA A 41 23.98 9.35 -36.85
CA ALA A 41 25.12 8.46 -36.62
C ALA A 41 24.72 7.00 -36.29
N GLY A 42 23.44 6.66 -36.46
CA GLY A 42 22.89 5.32 -36.24
C GLY A 42 21.48 5.38 -35.66
N ARG A 43 20.57 4.56 -36.19
CA ARG A 43 19.19 4.48 -35.67
C ARG A 43 19.09 3.48 -34.53
N ALA A 44 18.60 3.93 -33.40
CA ALA A 44 18.19 3.05 -32.31
C ALA A 44 16.90 2.31 -32.71
N ASN A 45 16.87 0.99 -32.55
CA ASN A 45 15.65 0.23 -32.75
C ASN A 45 14.80 0.25 -31.45
N ARG A 46 13.51 -0.05 -31.58
CA ARG A 46 12.57 -0.13 -30.43
C ARG A 46 13.08 -1.06 -29.33
N TYR A 47 13.74 -2.15 -29.72
CA TYR A 47 14.36 -3.10 -28.78
C TYR A 47 15.45 -2.46 -27.93
N ASP A 48 16.31 -1.64 -28.54
CA ASP A 48 17.44 -0.99 -27.86
C ASP A 48 16.94 0.03 -26.84
N VAL A 49 15.95 0.83 -27.25
CA VAL A 49 15.31 1.84 -26.39
C VAL A 49 14.59 1.18 -25.22
N ALA A 50 13.78 0.14 -25.47
CA ALA A 50 13.08 -0.59 -24.40
C ALA A 50 14.06 -1.25 -23.41
N SER A 51 15.11 -1.90 -23.93
CA SER A 51 16.13 -2.54 -23.10
C SER A 51 16.89 -1.53 -22.24
N PHE A 52 17.24 -0.38 -22.83
CA PHE A 52 17.87 0.71 -22.09
C PHE A 52 16.96 1.23 -20.98
N MET A 53 15.69 1.50 -21.27
CA MET A 53 14.74 2.00 -20.27
C MET A 53 14.58 1.04 -19.08
N ILE A 54 14.47 -0.26 -19.34
CA ILE A 54 14.33 -1.28 -18.29
C ILE A 54 15.58 -1.34 -17.41
N LEU A 55 16.77 -1.36 -18.02
CA LEU A 55 18.04 -1.41 -17.27
C LEU A 55 18.30 -0.12 -16.51
N TRP A 56 17.98 1.02 -17.13
CA TRP A 56 18.09 2.32 -16.48
C TRP A 56 17.14 2.41 -15.28
N PHE A 57 15.89 1.96 -15.46
CA PHE A 57 14.90 1.92 -14.38
C PHE A 57 15.39 1.07 -13.21
N LYS A 58 15.94 -0.13 -13.45
CA LYS A 58 16.51 -0.97 -12.38
C LYS A 58 17.55 -0.24 -11.53
N ASN A 59 18.40 0.56 -12.15
CA ASN A 59 19.52 1.20 -11.46
C ASN A 59 19.17 2.57 -10.84
N ASN A 60 18.08 3.20 -11.28
CA ASN A 60 17.74 4.58 -10.92
C ASN A 60 16.35 4.73 -10.29
N ALA A 61 15.54 3.67 -10.22
CA ALA A 61 14.21 3.73 -9.61
C ALA A 61 14.33 3.93 -8.09
N PRO A 62 13.73 4.99 -7.52
CA PRO A 62 13.65 5.17 -6.08
C PRO A 62 12.59 4.25 -5.45
N ASP A 63 12.70 4.03 -4.14
CA ASP A 63 11.86 3.07 -3.39
C ASP A 63 10.36 3.40 -3.42
N ASP A 64 10.02 4.68 -3.57
CA ASP A 64 8.64 5.17 -3.75
C ASP A 64 8.00 4.65 -5.03
N VAL A 65 8.73 4.65 -6.15
CA VAL A 65 8.26 4.09 -7.42
C VAL A 65 8.08 2.58 -7.33
N ILE A 66 8.96 1.89 -6.59
CA ILE A 66 8.80 0.46 -6.30
C ILE A 66 7.53 0.21 -5.47
N LEU A 67 7.24 1.06 -4.49
CA LEU A 67 6.01 0.98 -3.71
C LEU A 67 4.77 1.20 -4.59
N GLU A 68 4.85 2.12 -5.55
CA GLU A 68 3.77 2.39 -6.50
C GLU A 68 3.49 1.18 -7.41
N ILE A 69 4.54 0.54 -7.94
CA ILE A 69 4.39 -0.72 -8.70
C ILE A 69 3.70 -1.80 -7.84
N ARG A 70 4.07 -1.91 -6.56
CA ARG A 70 3.42 -2.85 -5.64
C ARG A 70 1.94 -2.53 -5.46
N ARG A 71 1.58 -1.25 -5.35
CA ARG A 71 0.16 -0.83 -5.25
C ARG A 71 -0.61 -1.16 -6.51
N HIS A 72 -0.05 -0.88 -7.68
CA HIS A 72 -0.70 -1.18 -8.97
C HIS A 72 -0.90 -2.67 -9.23
N SER A 73 0.01 -3.51 -8.73
CA SER A 73 -0.05 -4.97 -8.90
C SER A 73 -0.78 -5.70 -7.77
N ALA A 74 -1.08 -5.03 -6.66
CA ALA A 74 -1.71 -5.65 -5.51
C ALA A 74 -3.22 -5.88 -5.76
N ASN A 75 -3.63 -7.14 -5.67
CA ASN A 75 -5.05 -7.51 -5.61
C ASN A 75 -5.53 -7.41 -4.15
N ALA A 76 -6.66 -6.71 -3.93
CA ALA A 76 -7.27 -6.54 -2.61
C ALA A 76 -7.52 -7.89 -1.88
N PHE A 77 -7.92 -8.94 -2.60
CA PHE A 77 -8.11 -10.27 -2.01
C PHE A 77 -6.79 -10.90 -1.57
N SER A 78 -5.75 -10.78 -2.40
CA SER A 78 -4.41 -11.28 -2.04
C SER A 78 -3.81 -10.50 -0.86
N MET A 79 -4.09 -9.21 -0.76
CA MET A 79 -3.72 -8.40 0.40
C MET A 79 -4.45 -8.89 1.66
N LEU A 80 -5.75 -9.13 1.57
CA LEU A 80 -6.55 -9.64 2.68
C LEU A 80 -6.07 -11.03 3.14
N ASP A 81 -5.78 -11.94 2.21
CA ASP A 81 -5.22 -13.26 2.52
C ASP A 81 -3.86 -13.18 3.22
N ALA A 82 -2.99 -12.26 2.75
CA ALA A 82 -1.69 -12.04 3.37
C ALA A 82 -1.84 -11.52 4.80
N VAL A 83 -2.79 -10.60 5.02
CA VAL A 83 -3.13 -10.07 6.34
C VAL A 83 -3.71 -11.17 7.23
N GLN A 84 -4.64 -11.98 6.72
CA GLN A 84 -5.26 -13.08 7.45
C GLN A 84 -4.21 -14.12 7.88
N LYS A 85 -3.27 -14.50 7.00
CA LYS A 85 -2.18 -15.43 7.32
C LYS A 85 -1.30 -14.90 8.46
N LYS A 86 -0.96 -13.61 8.44
CA LYS A 86 -0.17 -12.98 9.50
C LYS A 86 -0.88 -13.06 10.85
N TYR A 87 -2.16 -12.70 10.91
CA TYR A 87 -2.91 -12.73 12.17
C TYR A 87 -3.24 -14.15 12.66
N LYS A 88 -3.45 -15.10 11.75
CA LYS A 88 -3.54 -16.52 12.12
C LYS A 88 -2.26 -17.02 12.79
N ALA A 89 -1.09 -16.56 12.34
CA ALA A 89 0.19 -16.93 12.94
C ALA A 89 0.43 -16.25 14.30
N LEU A 90 -0.05 -15.01 14.47
CA LEU A 90 0.04 -14.26 15.72
C LEU A 90 -0.99 -14.71 16.77
N GLY A 91 -2.08 -15.37 16.35
CA GLY A 91 -3.15 -15.83 17.24
C GLY A 91 -4.09 -14.73 17.73
N GLU A 92 -3.85 -13.48 17.33
CA GLU A 92 -4.62 -12.30 17.72
C GLU A 92 -5.06 -11.51 16.49
N LEU A 93 -6.30 -11.02 16.50
CA LEU A 93 -6.88 -10.23 15.42
C LEU A 93 -7.02 -8.76 15.87
N PRO A 94 -6.66 -7.76 15.05
CA PRO A 94 -6.86 -6.36 15.40
C PRO A 94 -8.33 -6.04 15.64
N ALA A 95 -8.59 -5.14 16.60
CA ALA A 95 -9.93 -4.72 16.99
C ALA A 95 -10.77 -4.18 15.80
N ASP A 96 -10.11 -3.52 14.84
CA ASP A 96 -10.79 -2.99 13.65
C ASP A 96 -11.32 -4.10 12.74
N ILE A 97 -10.52 -5.15 12.53
CA ILE A 97 -10.94 -6.31 11.72
C ILE A 97 -12.03 -7.09 12.47
N GLN A 98 -11.90 -7.22 13.79
CA GLN A 98 -12.90 -7.89 14.62
C GLN A 98 -14.23 -7.13 14.61
N ALA A 99 -14.22 -5.80 14.69
CA ALA A 99 -15.44 -5.00 14.58
C ALA A 99 -16.13 -5.13 13.21
N VAL A 100 -15.36 -5.25 12.12
CA VAL A 100 -15.90 -5.50 10.78
C VAL A 100 -16.53 -6.90 10.69
N LEU A 101 -15.85 -7.92 11.23
CA LEU A 101 -16.41 -9.28 11.30
C LEU A 101 -17.66 -9.32 12.18
N ASP A 102 -17.64 -8.63 13.32
CA ASP A 102 -18.75 -8.59 14.25
C ASP A 102 -20.00 -8.01 13.58
N LYS A 103 -19.82 -6.89 12.87
CA LYS A 103 -20.89 -6.26 12.09
C LYS A 103 -21.39 -7.15 10.95
N HIS A 104 -20.49 -7.87 10.28
CA HIS A 104 -20.84 -8.71 9.13
C HIS A 104 -21.55 -10.02 9.52
N PHE A 105 -21.15 -10.66 10.63
CA PHE A 105 -21.69 -11.96 11.05
C PHE A 105 -22.77 -11.86 12.13
N PHE A 106 -22.71 -10.87 13.02
CA PHE A 106 -23.63 -10.72 14.15
C PHE A 106 -24.51 -9.45 14.06
N GLY A 107 -24.31 -8.61 13.03
CA GLY A 107 -25.09 -7.40 12.81
C GLY A 107 -24.79 -6.27 13.79
N GLU A 108 -25.47 -5.12 13.65
CA GLU A 108 -25.31 -3.94 14.52
C GLU A 108 -25.81 -4.16 15.98
N ALA A 109 -26.36 -5.33 16.29
CA ALA A 109 -26.93 -5.63 17.61
C ALA A 109 -25.89 -5.83 18.73
N ALA A 110 -24.59 -5.90 18.42
CA ALA A 110 -23.57 -6.25 19.41
C ALA A 110 -23.13 -5.09 20.33
N LYS A 111 -23.52 -3.83 20.08
CA LYS A 111 -23.10 -2.69 20.93
C LYS A 111 -24.19 -1.65 21.17
N GLU A 112 -25.29 -2.06 21.81
CA GLU A 112 -25.97 -1.17 22.76
C GLU A 112 -25.86 -1.74 24.17
N GLN A 113 -24.64 -1.69 24.73
CA GLN A 113 -24.52 -1.74 26.17
C GLN A 113 -25.19 -0.48 26.72
N LYS A 114 -26.44 -0.64 27.18
CA LYS A 114 -27.24 0.37 27.86
C LYS A 114 -26.35 1.18 28.81
N LYS A 115 -26.15 2.47 28.51
CA LYS A 115 -25.60 3.42 29.48
C LYS A 115 -26.53 3.42 30.70
N VAL A 116 -26.10 2.80 31.79
CA VAL A 116 -26.78 2.89 33.09
C VAL A 116 -26.84 4.37 33.45
N LYS A 117 -28.06 4.93 33.51
CA LYS A 117 -28.28 6.29 34.00
C LYS A 117 -27.77 6.35 35.45
N LYS A 118 -26.73 7.13 35.71
CA LYS A 118 -26.31 7.43 37.08
C LYS A 118 -27.45 8.22 37.74
N ASN A 119 -28.00 7.69 38.83
CA ASN A 119 -29.04 8.39 39.59
C ASN A 119 -28.47 9.71 40.13
N LEU A 120 -29.28 10.76 40.03
CA LEU A 120 -28.99 12.08 40.58
C LEU A 120 -28.93 11.96 42.10
N LYS A 121 -27.80 12.29 42.72
CA LYS A 121 -27.75 12.40 44.19
C LYS A 121 -28.52 13.67 44.58
N GLN A 122 -29.62 13.50 45.32
CA GLN A 122 -30.29 14.58 46.02
C GLN A 122 -29.40 15.00 47.20
N GLU A 123 -28.45 15.90 46.95
CA GLU A 123 -27.84 16.68 48.03
C GLU A 123 -28.48 18.06 47.97
N CYS A 124 -29.45 18.29 48.85
CA CYS A 124 -30.03 19.60 49.09
C CYS A 124 -28.96 20.50 49.71
N ILE A 125 -28.70 21.65 49.08
CA ILE A 125 -27.91 22.73 49.68
C ILE A 125 -28.84 23.45 50.67
N PRO A 126 -28.51 23.52 51.97
CA PRO A 126 -29.26 24.38 52.88
C PRO A 126 -28.86 25.83 52.61
N ASP A 127 -29.79 26.62 52.07
CA ASP A 127 -29.69 28.09 52.02
C ASP A 127 -29.78 28.62 53.46
N ILE A 128 -28.65 29.06 54.00
CA ILE A 128 -28.61 29.79 55.27
C ILE A 128 -28.61 31.28 54.89
N HIS A 129 -29.78 31.93 55.02
CA HIS A 129 -29.87 33.39 55.03
C HIS A 129 -29.28 33.90 56.35
N ILE A 130 -28.14 34.57 56.26
CA ILE A 130 -27.57 35.32 57.39
C ILE A 130 -28.23 36.69 57.35
N GLU A 131 -29.26 36.89 58.18
CA GLU A 131 -29.74 38.22 58.53
C GLU A 131 -28.64 38.89 59.36
N SER A 132 -27.99 39.88 58.77
CA SER A 132 -27.08 40.78 59.48
C SER A 132 -27.91 41.77 60.28
N ASP A 133 -28.06 41.50 61.58
CA ASP A 133 -28.62 42.45 62.53
C ASP A 133 -27.54 43.10 63.40
N GLU A 134 -27.77 44.39 63.62
CA GLU A 134 -26.94 45.47 64.16
C GLU A 134 -26.02 45.15 65.36
N ALA A 135 -24.79 45.70 65.32
CA ALA A 135 -23.99 45.97 66.51
C ALA A 135 -23.79 47.48 66.66
N ALA A 136 -24.14 47.95 67.87
CA ALA A 136 -24.05 49.30 68.41
C ALA A 136 -22.62 49.87 68.49
#